data_AF-A0A8S3EHY2-F1
#
_entry.id   AF-A0A8S3EHY2-F1
#
_cell.length_a   1.000
_cell.length_b   1.000
_cell.length_c   1.000
_cell.angle_alpha   90.00
_cell.angle_beta   90.00
_cell.angle_gamma   90.00
#
_symmetry.space_group_name_H-M   'P 1'
#
loop_
_entity.id
_entity.type
_entity.pdbx_description
1 polymer ?
#
loop_
_entity_poly.entity_id
_entity_poly.type
_entity_poly.pdbx_seq_one_letter_code
_entity_poly.pdbx_strand_id
1 'polypeptide(L)'
;ILASDAATKIQGAFRNHQARLVLKDRATWKIHEKLEYASEQTEGKLRDMFEKLLNSSDILSPSVTKLLQKSGLPVEEKELLRLTNPDNIQVEANYRGPHIKDQITRSTFVDLIEAFQKRQ
;
A
#
# COMPACT_ATOMS: atom_id res chain seq x y z
N ILE A 1 60.71 -15.54 25.52
CA ILE A 1 59.63 -16.14 26.33
C ILE A 1 58.47 -15.16 26.57
N LEU A 2 58.73 -13.91 27.00
CA LEU A 2 57.66 -12.92 27.22
C LEU A 2 56.88 -12.52 25.94
N ALA A 3 57.55 -12.46 24.79
CA ALA A 3 56.91 -12.07 23.52
C ALA A 3 55.92 -13.12 22.97
N SER A 4 56.18 -14.42 23.13
CA SER A 4 55.28 -15.49 22.68
C SER A 4 54.01 -15.55 23.51
N ASP A 5 54.12 -15.24 24.81
CA ASP A 5 52.99 -15.21 25.73
C ASP A 5 52.05 -14.04 25.44
N ALA A 6 52.61 -12.86 25.17
CA ALA A 6 51.85 -11.69 24.75
C ALA A 6 51.12 -11.93 23.41
N ALA A 7 51.82 -12.50 22.42
CA ALA A 7 51.23 -12.82 21.12
C ALA A 7 50.04 -13.79 21.24
N THR A 8 50.16 -14.82 22.07
CA THR A 8 49.09 -15.80 22.30
C THR A 8 47.85 -15.15 22.94
N LYS A 9 48.06 -14.24 23.91
CA LYS A 9 46.96 -13.48 24.53
C LYS A 9 46.22 -12.59 23.54
N ILE A 10 46.94 -11.89 22.66
CA ILE A 10 46.36 -11.04 21.62
C ILE A 10 45.55 -11.88 20.62
N GLN A 11 46.10 -13.01 20.17
CA GLN A 11 45.41 -13.92 19.26
C GLN A 11 44.14 -14.50 19.89
N GLY A 12 44.19 -14.90 21.17
CA GLY A 12 43.01 -15.37 21.90
C GLY A 12 41.93 -14.29 22.04
N ALA A 13 42.32 -13.07 22.40
CA ALA A 13 41.41 -11.93 22.51
C ALA A 13 40.72 -11.60 21.18
N PHE A 14 41.49 -11.61 20.07
CA PHE A 14 40.96 -11.38 18.73
C PHE A 14 39.96 -12.45 18.31
N ARG A 15 40.31 -13.73 18.45
CA ARG A 15 39.42 -14.86 18.10
C ARG A 15 38.12 -14.83 18.89
N ASN A 16 38.21 -14.52 20.18
CA ASN A 16 37.04 -14.36 21.04
C ASN A 16 36.17 -13.15 20.65
N HIS A 17 36.80 -12.04 20.24
CA HIS A 17 36.06 -10.89 19.72
C HIS A 17 35.30 -11.24 18.43
N GLN A 18 35.96 -11.87 17.47
CA GLN A 18 35.33 -12.32 16.22
C GLN A 18 34.17 -13.30 16.48
N ALA A 19 34.35 -14.27 17.39
CA ALA A 19 33.29 -15.19 17.77
C ALA A 19 32.06 -14.47 18.34
N ARG A 20 32.27 -13.44 19.17
CA ARG A 20 31.17 -12.63 19.72
C ARG A 20 30.47 -11.79 18.66
N LEU A 21 31.18 -11.25 17.67
CA LEU A 21 30.55 -10.51 16.57
C LEU A 21 29.59 -11.42 15.80
N VAL A 22 30.05 -12.61 15.39
CA VAL A 22 29.20 -13.57 14.67
C VAL A 22 27.99 -14.01 15.51
N LEU A 23 28.17 -14.22 16.82
CA LEU A 23 27.04 -14.53 17.71
C LEU A 23 26.04 -13.39 17.82
N LYS A 24 26.51 -12.14 17.89
CA LYS A 24 25.64 -10.96 17.89
C LYS A 24 24.87 -10.85 16.58
N ASP A 25 25.54 -11.00 15.45
CA ASP A 25 24.90 -10.93 14.13
C ASP A 25 23.84 -12.03 13.98
N ARG A 26 24.17 -13.26 14.40
CA ARG A 26 23.21 -14.37 14.40
C ARG A 26 22.03 -14.13 15.34
N ALA A 27 22.25 -13.52 16.50
CA ALA A 27 21.17 -13.18 17.43
C ALA A 27 20.25 -12.10 16.84
N THR A 28 20.82 -11.05 16.25
CA THR A 28 20.07 -9.99 15.55
C THR A 28 19.25 -10.58 14.40
N TRP A 29 19.85 -11.42 13.57
CA TRP A 29 19.15 -12.09 12.47
C TRP A 29 17.96 -12.91 12.98
N LYS A 30 18.14 -13.70 14.04
CA LYS A 30 17.04 -14.49 14.65
C LYS A 30 15.92 -13.63 15.21
N ILE A 31 16.23 -12.44 15.73
CA ILE A 31 15.21 -11.50 16.21
C ILE A 31 14.41 -10.98 15.01
N HIS A 32 15.11 -10.57 13.95
CA HIS A 32 14.48 -10.06 12.74
C HIS A 32 13.56 -11.10 12.08
N GLU A 33 14.05 -12.32 11.88
CA GLU A 33 13.29 -13.44 11.32
C GLU A 33 12.01 -13.73 12.12
N LYS A 34 12.10 -13.78 13.45
CA LYS A 34 10.92 -14.00 14.31
C LYS A 34 9.93 -12.84 14.23
N LEU A 35 10.43 -11.61 14.17
CA LEU A 35 9.60 -10.42 14.08
C LEU A 35 8.85 -10.40 12.74
N GLU A 36 9.55 -10.68 11.65
CA GLU A 36 8.98 -10.75 10.30
C GLU A 36 7.90 -11.82 10.22
N TYR A 37 8.21 -13.04 10.68
CA TYR A 37 7.24 -14.14 10.74
C TYR A 37 5.99 -13.80 11.59
N ALA A 38 6.17 -13.11 12.72
CA ALA A 38 5.05 -12.67 13.56
C ALA A 38 4.22 -11.57 12.87
N SER A 39 4.87 -10.66 12.13
CA SER A 39 4.21 -9.62 11.34
C SER A 39 3.35 -10.21 10.23
N GLU A 40 3.92 -11.12 9.42
CA GLU A 40 3.20 -11.81 8.34
C GLU A 40 1.98 -12.55 8.86
N GLN A 41 2.12 -13.29 9.97
CA GLN A 41 0.99 -13.97 10.60
C GLN A 41 -0.09 -13.00 11.08
N THR A 42 0.30 -11.85 11.63
CA THR A 42 -0.65 -10.86 12.14
C THR A 42 -1.41 -10.21 10.98
N GLU A 43 -0.72 -9.90 9.89
CA GLU A 43 -1.36 -9.35 8.68
C GLU A 43 -2.39 -10.33 8.11
N GLY A 44 -2.02 -11.61 7.94
CA GLY A 44 -2.96 -12.64 7.46
C GLY A 44 -4.19 -12.79 8.37
N LYS A 45 -3.98 -12.86 9.69
CA LYS A 45 -5.09 -12.95 10.66
C LYS A 45 -5.99 -11.71 10.63
N LEU A 46 -5.41 -10.52 10.50
CA LEU A 46 -6.20 -9.29 10.39
C LEU A 46 -7.05 -9.30 9.12
N ARG A 47 -6.47 -9.68 7.98
CA ARG A 47 -7.21 -9.83 6.71
C ARG A 47 -8.38 -10.81 6.87
N ASP A 48 -8.15 -11.99 7.44
CA ASP A 48 -9.20 -12.98 7.69
C ASP A 48 -10.30 -12.45 8.62
N MET A 49 -9.92 -11.71 9.67
CA MET A 49 -10.87 -11.07 10.58
C MET A 49 -11.71 -10.02 9.86
N PHE A 50 -11.09 -9.17 9.06
CA PHE A 50 -11.79 -8.16 8.27
C PHE A 50 -12.70 -8.80 7.22
N GLU A 51 -12.26 -9.84 6.53
CA GLU A 51 -13.08 -10.57 5.58
C GLU A 51 -14.31 -11.19 6.26
N LYS A 52 -14.12 -11.85 7.41
CA LYS A 52 -15.25 -12.35 8.22
C LYS A 52 -16.18 -11.23 8.67
N LEU A 53 -15.64 -10.05 8.96
CA LEU A 53 -16.41 -8.90 9.41
C LEU A 53 -17.20 -8.25 8.26
N LEU A 54 -16.61 -8.13 7.08
CA LEU A 54 -17.28 -7.67 5.87
C LEU A 54 -18.38 -8.65 5.43
N ASN A 55 -18.11 -9.96 5.49
CA ASN A 55 -19.08 -10.99 5.14
C ASN A 55 -20.19 -11.16 6.20
N SER A 56 -19.99 -10.63 7.41
CA SER A 56 -21.01 -10.59 8.48
C SER A 56 -21.67 -9.21 8.59
N SER A 57 -21.57 -8.35 7.56
CA SER A 57 -22.08 -6.98 7.57
C SER A 57 -23.58 -6.84 7.90
N ASP A 58 -24.38 -7.91 7.75
CA ASP A 58 -25.78 -7.96 8.19
C ASP A 58 -25.93 -7.98 9.73
N ILE A 59 -24.87 -8.29 10.48
CA ILE A 59 -24.87 -8.45 11.95
C ILE A 59 -24.25 -7.23 12.65
N LEU A 60 -23.51 -6.37 11.92
CA LEU A 60 -22.79 -5.24 12.51
C LEU A 60 -23.69 -4.01 12.69
N SER A 61 -23.48 -3.29 13.79
CA SER A 61 -24.12 -1.99 14.04
C SER A 61 -23.88 -1.02 12.87
N PRO A 62 -24.89 -0.21 12.49
CA PRO A 62 -24.77 0.83 11.44
C PRO A 62 -23.57 1.77 11.60
N SER A 63 -23.09 1.98 12.83
CA SER A 63 -21.92 2.81 13.12
C SER A 63 -20.61 2.18 12.67
N VAL A 64 -20.49 0.85 12.73
CA VAL A 64 -19.27 0.10 12.35
C VAL A 64 -19.19 -0.04 10.83
N THR A 65 -20.31 -0.33 10.17
CA THR A 65 -20.40 -0.34 8.70
C THR A 65 -20.07 1.04 8.11
N LYS A 66 -20.55 2.13 8.74
CA LYS A 66 -20.22 3.50 8.33
C LYS A 66 -18.74 3.87 8.56
N LEU A 67 -18.09 3.28 9.56
CA LEU A 67 -16.65 3.49 9.81
C LEU A 67 -15.78 2.72 8.80
N LEU A 68 -16.19 1.49 8.44
CA LEU A 68 -15.49 0.66 7.44
C LEU A 68 -15.69 1.20 6.02
N GLN A 69 -16.87 1.71 5.67
CA GLN A 69 -17.05 2.42 4.40
C GLN A 69 -16.22 3.72 4.31
N LYS A 70 -15.79 4.27 5.45
CA LYS A 70 -14.90 5.43 5.50
C LYS A 70 -13.42 5.08 5.33
N SER A 71 -13.00 3.81 5.45
CA SER A 71 -11.60 3.42 5.24
C SER A 71 -11.21 3.31 3.76
N GLY A 72 -12.18 3.37 2.84
CA GLY A 72 -11.92 3.64 1.43
C GLY A 72 -11.89 5.14 1.17
N LEU A 73 -10.73 5.64 0.72
CA LEU A 73 -10.38 7.02 0.33
C LEU A 73 -10.52 8.09 1.45
N PRO A 74 -9.49 8.90 1.72
CA PRO A 74 -9.57 10.07 2.60
C PRO A 74 -10.82 10.89 2.29
N VAL A 75 -11.47 11.44 3.32
CA VAL A 75 -12.69 12.26 3.18
C VAL A 75 -12.51 13.37 2.14
N GLU A 76 -11.29 13.93 2.07
CA GLU A 76 -10.88 14.91 1.09
C GLU A 76 -10.94 14.39 -0.35
N GLU A 77 -10.46 13.17 -0.60
CA GLU A 77 -10.48 12.55 -1.93
C GLU A 77 -11.92 12.23 -2.40
N LYS A 78 -12.81 11.85 -1.49
CA LYS A 78 -14.24 11.67 -1.83
C LYS A 78 -14.93 12.97 -2.20
N GLU A 79 -14.63 14.05 -1.48
CA GLU A 79 -15.18 15.36 -1.80
C GLU A 79 -14.60 15.91 -3.11
N LEU A 80 -13.30 15.71 -3.37
CA LEU A 80 -12.70 16.04 -4.66
C LEU A 80 -13.38 15.28 -5.81
N LEU A 81 -13.56 13.97 -5.70
CA LEU A 81 -14.26 13.16 -6.71
C LEU A 81 -15.71 13.61 -6.93
N ARG A 82 -16.41 14.03 -5.88
CA ARG A 82 -17.77 14.59 -6.01
C ARG A 82 -17.78 15.92 -6.76
N LEU A 83 -16.81 16.79 -6.48
CA LEU A 83 -16.69 18.11 -7.12
C LEU A 83 -16.23 18.01 -8.57
N THR A 84 -15.43 17.00 -8.92
CA THR A 84 -14.89 16.82 -10.28
C THR A 84 -15.70 15.84 -11.13
N ASN A 85 -16.93 15.49 -10.73
CA ASN A 85 -17.75 14.55 -11.50
C ASN A 85 -18.11 15.14 -12.89
N PRO A 86 -17.65 14.54 -14.00
CA PRO A 86 -17.91 15.05 -15.35
C PRO A 86 -19.40 15.06 -15.73
N ASP A 87 -20.23 14.20 -15.13
CA ASP A 87 -21.67 14.16 -15.40
C ASP A 87 -22.43 15.38 -14.85
N ASN A 88 -21.81 16.12 -13.91
CA ASN A 88 -22.42 17.31 -13.30
C ASN A 88 -22.02 18.61 -14.00
N ILE A 89 -21.16 18.53 -15.02
CA ILE A 89 -20.73 19.69 -15.81
C ILE A 89 -21.86 20.05 -16.79
N GLN A 90 -22.46 21.23 -16.60
CA GLN A 90 -23.46 21.76 -17.52
C GLN A 90 -22.76 22.21 -18.81
N VAL A 91 -23.10 21.55 -19.92
CA VAL A 91 -22.61 21.92 -21.25
C VAL A 91 -23.66 22.78 -21.96
N GLU A 92 -23.20 23.82 -22.66
CA GLU A 92 -24.06 24.71 -23.43
C GLU A 92 -24.87 23.96 -24.49
N ALA A 93 -26.15 24.31 -24.64
CA ALA A 93 -27.08 23.62 -25.54
C ALA A 93 -26.67 23.68 -27.03
N ASN A 94 -25.74 24.56 -27.40
CA ASN A 94 -25.22 24.73 -28.75
C ASN A 94 -23.89 24.01 -29.00
N TYR A 95 -23.30 23.35 -28.00
CA TYR A 95 -22.06 22.61 -28.17
C TYR A 95 -22.28 21.37 -29.04
N ARG A 96 -21.59 21.32 -30.19
CA ARG A 96 -21.68 20.21 -31.16
C ARG A 96 -20.48 19.27 -31.12
N GLY A 97 -19.53 19.52 -30.22
CA GLY A 97 -18.33 18.72 -30.09
C GLY A 97 -18.55 17.40 -29.33
N PRO A 98 -17.52 16.54 -29.30
CA PRO A 98 -17.57 15.27 -28.58
C PRO A 98 -17.75 15.47 -27.07
N HIS A 99 -18.55 14.63 -26.43
CA HIS A 99 -18.74 14.59 -24.99
C HIS A 99 -17.99 13.40 -24.41
N ILE A 100 -16.96 13.68 -23.61
CA ILE A 100 -16.11 12.65 -23.00
C ILE A 100 -16.66 12.35 -21.61
N LYS A 101 -16.99 11.08 -21.39
CA LYS A 101 -17.35 10.54 -20.07
C LYS A 101 -16.10 10.07 -19.34
N ASP A 102 -16.28 9.72 -18.08
CA ASP A 102 -15.21 9.33 -17.15
C ASP A 102 -14.32 8.18 -17.67
N GLN A 103 -14.87 7.28 -18.50
CA GLN A 103 -14.08 6.27 -19.21
C GLN A 103 -14.11 6.51 -20.72
N ILE A 104 -12.90 6.60 -21.32
CA ILE A 104 -12.72 6.69 -22.76
C ILE A 104 -12.94 5.30 -23.36
N THR A 105 -14.03 5.14 -24.09
CA THR A 105 -14.34 3.94 -24.87
C THR A 105 -13.82 4.09 -26.29
N ARG A 106 -13.58 2.97 -26.99
CA ARG A 106 -13.10 2.97 -28.38
C ARG A 106 -13.99 3.78 -29.32
N SER A 107 -15.31 3.77 -29.12
CA SER A 107 -16.26 4.58 -29.90
C SER A 107 -16.07 6.08 -29.67
N THR A 108 -16.00 6.52 -28.41
CA THR A 108 -15.77 7.93 -28.07
C THR A 108 -14.42 8.44 -28.56
N PHE A 109 -13.41 7.56 -28.62
CA PHE A 109 -12.10 7.90 -29.19
C PHE A 109 -12.16 8.14 -30.71
N VAL A 110 -12.98 7.36 -31.44
CA VAL A 110 -13.18 7.56 -32.89
C VAL A 110 -13.95 8.87 -33.14
N ASP A 111 -15.00 9.12 -32.37
CA ASP A 111 -15.78 10.36 -32.46
C ASP A 111 -14.92 11.60 -32.18
N LEU A 112 -13.99 11.49 -31.22
CA LEU A 112 -13.02 12.53 -30.91
C LEU A 112 -12.10 12.83 -32.10
N ILE A 113 -11.53 11.79 -32.71
CA ILE A 113 -10.65 11.94 -33.89
C ILE A 113 -11.42 12.57 -35.05
N GLU A 114 -12.66 12.15 -35.29
CA GLU A 114 -13.48 12.67 -36.38
C GLU A 114 -13.84 14.15 -36.17
N ALA A 115 -14.16 14.55 -34.94
CA ALA A 115 -14.37 15.96 -34.61
C ALA A 115 -13.11 16.81 -34.82
N PHE A 116 -11.94 16.32 -34.39
CA PHE A 116 -10.66 16.98 -34.63
C PHE A 116 -10.38 17.18 -36.12
N GLN A 117 -10.68 16.18 -36.96
CA GLN A 117 -10.53 16.28 -38.41
C GLN A 117 -11.48 17.31 -39.04
N LYS A 118 -12.70 17.44 -38.50
CA LYS A 118 -13.71 18.40 -38.96
C LYS A 118 -13.53 19.82 -38.41
N ARG A 119 -12.50 20.07 -37.59
CA ARG A 119 -12.25 21.34 -36.87
C ARG A 119 -13.46 21.80 -36.06
N GLN A 120 -14.19 20.86 -35.46
CA GLN A 120 -15.27 21.12 -34.49
C GLN A 120 -14.80 20.88 -33.08
#